data_AF-X1QNI5-F1
#
_entry.id   AF-X1QNI5-F1
#
_cell.length_a   1.000
_cell.length_b   1.000
_cell.length_c   1.000
_cell.angle_alpha   90.00
_cell.angle_beta   90.00
_cell.angle_gamma   90.00
#
_symmetry.space_group_name_H-M   'P 1'
#
loop_
_entity.id
_entity.type
_entity.pdbx_description
1 polymer ?
#
loop_
_entity_poly.entity_id
_entity_poly.type
_entity_poly.pdbx_seq_one_letter_code
_entity_poly.pdbx_strand_id
1 'polypeptide(L)'
;MGGGGGTVPYSLDNCDQVRKNRGLSPEEIAKGRADYKQALVEALKACGRWAEALAVLHCGEDFKVGKCLDCGAEPAFPISCDHRLCPDCAARRGAVLVSEHQDMLRQLRYPKMLTLTFLSVAHLDKAYIKWARACFSKLRRRKVMAGCWGGIYSFEVTYTQGVGWHLHIHSLIGSSYIDQGELSREWEQITGRWSLPFTISTPLPGDGP
;
A
#
# COMPACT_ATOMS: atom_id res chain seq x y z
N MET A 1 0.08 40.44 -1.05
CA MET A 1 1.26 39.73 -1.59
C MET A 1 1.00 38.24 -1.41
N GLY A 2 0.41 37.62 -2.44
CA GLY A 2 -0.07 36.25 -2.38
C GLY A 2 1.07 35.26 -2.62
N GLY A 3 1.30 34.37 -1.66
CA GLY A 3 2.25 33.26 -1.80
C GLY A 3 1.73 32.26 -2.82
N GLY A 4 2.46 32.12 -3.93
CA GLY A 4 2.23 31.08 -4.92
C GLY A 4 2.54 29.72 -4.31
N GLY A 5 1.49 29.00 -3.92
CA GLY A 5 1.58 27.57 -3.61
C GLY A 5 1.89 26.82 -4.89
N GLY A 6 3.19 26.56 -5.12
CA GLY A 6 3.64 25.70 -6.20
C GLY A 6 3.00 24.32 -6.03
N THR A 7 2.11 23.95 -6.94
CA THR A 7 1.64 22.58 -7.08
C THR A 7 2.85 21.74 -7.46
N VAL A 8 3.41 21.01 -6.50
CA VAL A 8 4.44 20.01 -6.77
C VAL A 8 3.83 19.01 -7.74
N PRO A 9 4.38 18.85 -8.96
CA PRO A 9 3.85 17.89 -9.92
C PRO A 9 3.82 16.50 -9.29
N TYR A 10 2.74 15.77 -9.54
CA TYR A 10 2.54 14.39 -9.10
C TYR A 10 3.73 13.53 -9.60
N SER A 11 4.75 13.34 -8.77
CA SER A 11 5.77 12.34 -9.06
C SER A 11 5.23 10.99 -8.59
N LEU A 12 5.06 10.08 -9.55
CA LEU A 12 4.72 8.68 -9.31
C LEU A 12 5.87 7.90 -8.64
N ASP A 13 6.98 8.57 -8.33
CA ASP A 13 8.21 7.98 -7.79
C ASP A 13 8.23 7.94 -6.25
N ASN A 14 7.17 8.44 -5.60
CA ASN A 14 7.17 8.71 -4.16
C ASN A 14 6.59 7.57 -3.31
N CYS A 15 6.10 6.49 -3.91
CA CYS A 15 5.46 5.37 -3.21
C CYS A 15 6.47 4.24 -2.97
N ASP A 16 6.33 3.53 -1.84
CA ASP A 16 7.09 2.41 -1.23
C ASP A 16 7.71 1.31 -2.15
N GLN A 17 7.49 1.37 -3.46
CA GLN A 17 8.20 0.66 -4.52
C GLN A 17 9.72 0.92 -4.52
N VAL A 18 10.17 2.08 -3.98
CA VAL A 18 11.59 2.50 -3.95
C VAL A 18 12.50 1.47 -3.27
N ARG A 19 12.02 0.70 -2.28
CA ARG A 19 12.84 -0.35 -1.63
C ARG A 19 12.99 -1.62 -2.46
N LYS A 20 11.95 -2.02 -3.23
CA LYS A 20 12.03 -3.16 -4.17
C LYS A 20 12.84 -2.81 -5.42
N ASN A 21 12.89 -1.52 -5.76
CA ASN A 21 13.59 -1.00 -6.93
C ASN A 21 14.98 -0.43 -6.61
N ARG A 22 15.50 -0.60 -5.38
CA ARG A 22 16.88 -0.20 -5.05
C ARG A 22 17.84 -0.98 -5.94
N GLY A 23 18.52 -0.27 -6.83
CA GLY A 23 19.46 -0.85 -7.79
C GLY A 23 18.87 -1.16 -9.18
N LEU A 24 17.57 -0.90 -9.40
CA LEU A 24 16.97 -0.95 -10.73
C LEU A 24 17.01 0.43 -11.38
N SER A 25 17.40 0.46 -12.65
CA SER A 25 17.29 1.64 -13.52
C SER A 25 15.82 2.02 -13.75
N PRO A 26 15.53 3.30 -14.09
CA PRO A 26 14.20 3.73 -14.49
C PRO A 26 13.60 2.89 -15.63
N GLU A 27 14.45 2.43 -16.55
CA GLU A 27 14.07 1.57 -17.68
C GLU A 27 13.59 0.19 -17.22
N GLU A 28 14.28 -0.43 -16.25
CA GLU A 28 13.88 -1.72 -15.68
C GLU A 28 12.56 -1.62 -14.92
N ILE A 29 12.33 -0.52 -14.21
CA ILE A 29 11.06 -0.25 -13.52
C ILE A 29 9.93 -0.09 -14.54
N ALA A 30 10.17 0.69 -15.60
CA ALA A 30 9.19 0.90 -16.67
C ALA A 30 8.86 -0.42 -17.38
N LYS A 31 9.88 -1.23 -17.69
CA LYS A 31 9.72 -2.56 -18.26
C LYS A 31 8.91 -3.48 -17.35
N GLY A 32 9.23 -3.56 -16.07
CA GLY A 32 8.49 -4.38 -15.11
C GLY A 32 7.01 -3.97 -15.00
N ARG A 33 6.70 -2.67 -15.09
CA ARG A 33 5.31 -2.19 -15.15
C ARG A 33 4.62 -2.60 -16.45
N ALA A 34 5.29 -2.47 -17.59
CA ALA A 34 4.76 -2.89 -18.89
C ALA A 34 4.48 -4.39 -18.93
N ASP A 35 5.42 -5.22 -18.46
CA ASP A 35 5.29 -6.68 -18.38
C ASP A 35 4.10 -7.07 -17.49
N TYR A 36 3.96 -6.44 -16.32
CA TYR A 36 2.82 -6.68 -15.42
C TYR A 36 1.48 -6.23 -16.03
N LYS A 37 1.47 -5.10 -16.74
CA LYS A 37 0.29 -4.60 -17.46
C LYS A 37 -0.15 -5.62 -18.52
N GLN A 38 0.79 -6.13 -19.31
CA GLN A 38 0.53 -7.13 -20.34
C GLN A 38 0.01 -8.44 -19.75
N ALA A 39 0.65 -8.97 -18.70
CA ALA A 39 0.19 -10.18 -18.01
C ALA A 39 -1.24 -10.03 -17.46
N LEU A 40 -1.59 -8.85 -16.92
CA LEU A 40 -2.95 -8.56 -16.46
C LEU A 40 -3.95 -8.53 -17.64
N VAL A 41 -3.59 -7.93 -18.77
CA VAL A 41 -4.43 -7.89 -19.97
C VAL A 41 -4.71 -9.31 -20.46
N GLU A 42 -3.71 -10.17 -20.52
CA GLU A 42 -3.84 -11.57 -20.93
C GLU A 42 -4.73 -12.35 -19.97
N ALA A 43 -4.55 -12.19 -18.65
CA ALA A 43 -5.38 -12.82 -17.64
C ALA A 43 -6.86 -12.37 -17.76
N LEU A 44 -7.11 -11.07 -17.96
CA LEU A 44 -8.47 -10.54 -18.13
C LEU A 44 -9.14 -11.10 -19.39
N LYS A 45 -8.41 -11.20 -20.51
CA LYS A 45 -8.89 -11.83 -21.75
C LYS A 45 -9.23 -13.31 -21.55
N ALA A 46 -8.35 -14.06 -20.88
CA ALA A 46 -8.59 -15.47 -20.57
C ALA A 46 -9.85 -15.69 -19.70
N CYS A 47 -10.18 -14.73 -18.83
CA CYS A 47 -11.41 -14.74 -18.04
C CYS A 47 -12.65 -14.18 -18.78
N GLY A 48 -12.54 -13.83 -20.07
CA GLY A 48 -13.64 -13.26 -20.86
C GLY A 48 -13.97 -11.79 -20.54
N ARG A 49 -13.13 -11.10 -19.76
CA ARG A 49 -13.33 -9.69 -19.34
C ARG A 49 -12.70 -8.72 -20.34
N TRP A 50 -13.13 -8.82 -21.60
CA TRP A 50 -12.52 -8.12 -22.75
C TRP A 50 -12.52 -6.59 -22.63
N ALA A 51 -13.65 -5.99 -22.20
CA ALA A 51 -13.75 -4.54 -22.05
C ALA A 51 -12.74 -3.99 -21.03
N GLU A 52 -12.56 -4.70 -19.91
CA GLU A 52 -11.58 -4.31 -18.90
C GLU A 52 -10.15 -4.53 -19.37
N ALA A 53 -9.90 -5.60 -20.13
CA ALA A 53 -8.59 -5.84 -20.74
C ALA A 53 -8.20 -4.71 -21.69
N LEU A 54 -9.12 -4.24 -22.54
CA LEU A 54 -8.88 -3.11 -23.43
C LEU A 54 -8.68 -1.80 -22.65
N ALA A 55 -9.49 -1.54 -21.63
CA ALA A 55 -9.34 -0.36 -20.78
C ALA A 55 -7.98 -0.35 -20.07
N VAL A 56 -7.52 -1.49 -19.55
CA VAL A 56 -6.20 -1.63 -18.93
C VAL A 56 -5.11 -1.40 -19.96
N LEU A 57 -5.20 -2.01 -21.15
CA LEU A 57 -4.21 -1.87 -22.22
C LEU A 57 -3.96 -0.40 -22.58
N HIS A 58 -5.04 0.34 -22.86
CA HIS A 58 -4.99 1.74 -23.28
C HIS A 58 -4.99 2.75 -22.11
N CYS A 59 -4.80 2.27 -20.87
CA CYS A 59 -4.77 3.14 -19.70
C CYS A 59 -3.64 4.17 -19.80
N GLY A 60 -3.98 5.46 -19.75
CA GLY A 60 -3.03 6.57 -19.81
C GLY A 60 -2.57 6.97 -21.22
N GLU A 61 -3.15 6.41 -22.29
CA GLU A 61 -2.85 6.81 -23.67
C GLU A 61 -3.59 8.10 -24.08
N ASP A 62 -4.82 8.27 -23.60
CA ASP A 62 -5.63 9.47 -23.85
C ASP A 62 -5.49 10.49 -22.72
N PHE A 63 -5.61 11.77 -23.07
CA PHE A 63 -5.49 12.89 -22.12
C PHE A 63 -6.64 13.88 -22.27
N LYS A 64 -7.09 14.41 -21.13
CA LYS A 64 -7.95 15.60 -21.09
C LYS A 64 -7.09 16.82 -20.83
N VAL A 65 -7.11 17.79 -21.74
CA VAL A 65 -6.39 19.05 -21.58
C VAL A 65 -7.35 20.09 -21.02
N GLY A 66 -7.01 20.64 -19.85
CA GLY A 66 -7.70 21.80 -19.28
C GLY A 66 -6.94 23.07 -19.62
N LYS A 67 -7.61 24.23 -19.58
CA LYS A 67 -6.98 25.55 -19.67
C LYS A 67 -7.38 26.38 -18.46
N CYS A 68 -6.40 26.84 -17.69
CA CYS A 68 -6.62 27.75 -16.59
C CYS A 68 -6.95 29.14 -17.15
N LEU A 69 -8.09 29.69 -16.74
CA LEU A 69 -8.54 31.01 -17.21
C LEU A 69 -7.73 32.16 -16.61
N ASP A 70 -7.09 31.95 -15.45
CA ASP A 70 -6.38 33.01 -14.73
C ASP A 70 -4.89 33.12 -15.14
N CYS A 71 -4.18 31.99 -15.27
CA CYS A 71 -2.76 31.98 -15.59
C CYS A 71 -2.42 31.44 -16.99
N GLY A 72 -3.42 30.97 -17.73
CA GLY A 72 -3.23 30.41 -19.08
C GLY A 72 -2.55 29.04 -19.11
N ALA A 73 -2.26 28.41 -17.97
CA ALA A 73 -1.66 27.08 -17.92
C ALA A 73 -2.59 26.04 -18.56
N GLU A 74 -2.02 25.10 -19.31
CA GLU A 74 -2.77 24.05 -20.03
C GLU A 74 -2.39 22.65 -19.52
N PRO A 75 -2.82 22.26 -18.30
CA PRO A 75 -2.49 20.95 -17.75
C PRO A 75 -3.20 19.83 -18.52
N ALA A 76 -2.46 18.76 -18.81
CA ALA A 76 -2.99 17.51 -19.35
C ALA A 76 -3.19 16.47 -18.24
N PHE A 77 -4.35 15.85 -18.22
CA PHE A 77 -4.72 14.82 -17.25
C PHE A 77 -4.94 13.49 -17.99
N PRO A 78 -4.14 12.44 -17.70
CA PRO A 78 -4.32 11.15 -18.34
C PRO A 78 -5.68 10.54 -17.97
N ILE A 79 -6.36 9.95 -18.95
CA ILE A 79 -7.57 9.17 -18.73
C ILE A 79 -7.14 7.79 -18.22
N SER A 80 -7.50 7.49 -16.97
CA SER A 80 -7.19 6.23 -16.32
C SER A 80 -8.32 5.21 -16.44
N CYS A 81 -7.97 3.92 -16.50
CA CYS A 81 -8.95 2.83 -16.49
C CYS A 81 -9.56 2.55 -15.11
N ASP A 82 -8.94 3.08 -14.04
CA ASP A 82 -9.28 2.88 -12.63
C ASP A 82 -9.36 1.41 -12.16
N HIS A 83 -8.87 0.47 -12.98
CA HIS A 83 -8.79 -0.93 -12.62
C HIS A 83 -7.84 -1.12 -11.42
N ARG A 84 -8.28 -1.90 -10.42
CA ARG A 84 -7.54 -2.06 -9.16
C ARG A 84 -6.18 -2.75 -9.34
N LEU A 85 -6.05 -3.59 -10.35
CA LEU A 85 -4.80 -4.30 -10.63
C LEU A 85 -3.93 -3.60 -11.69
N CYS A 86 -4.41 -2.53 -12.33
CA CYS A 86 -3.59 -1.82 -13.32
C CYS A 86 -2.37 -1.17 -12.63
N PRO A 87 -1.13 -1.41 -13.10
CA PRO A 87 0.07 -0.85 -12.49
C PRO A 87 0.10 0.69 -12.51
N ASP A 88 -0.37 1.30 -13.61
CA ASP A 88 -0.40 2.76 -13.76
C ASP A 88 -1.38 3.39 -12.76
N CYS A 89 -2.59 2.82 -12.68
CA CYS A 89 -3.59 3.26 -11.70
C CYS A 89 -3.16 2.96 -10.26
N ALA A 90 -2.44 1.86 -10.02
CA ALA A 90 -1.89 1.53 -8.70
C ALA A 90 -0.82 2.53 -8.27
N ALA A 91 0.10 2.90 -9.15
CA ALA A 91 1.09 3.94 -8.91
C ALA A 91 0.43 5.29 -8.62
N ARG A 92 -0.57 5.67 -9.43
CA ARG A 92 -1.36 6.89 -9.22
C ARG A 92 -2.02 6.91 -7.84
N ARG A 93 -2.74 5.84 -7.47
CA ARG A 93 -3.37 5.73 -6.14
C ARG A 93 -2.35 5.76 -5.00
N GLY A 94 -1.20 5.12 -5.18
CA GLY A 94 -0.10 5.17 -4.22
C GLY A 94 0.42 6.59 -4.00
N ALA A 95 0.63 7.34 -5.10
CA ALA A 95 1.06 8.74 -5.03
C ALA A 95 0.02 9.64 -4.34
N VAL A 96 -1.28 9.42 -4.60
CA VAL A 96 -2.38 10.12 -3.90
C VAL A 96 -2.28 9.87 -2.39
N LEU A 97 -2.22 8.59 -1.99
CA LEU A 97 -2.16 8.22 -0.58
C LEU A 97 -0.92 8.77 0.13
N VAL A 98 0.23 8.79 -0.54
CA VAL A 98 1.45 9.41 0.00
C VAL A 98 1.24 10.91 0.16
N SER A 99 0.69 11.59 -0.85
CA SER A 99 0.43 13.03 -0.79
C SER A 99 -0.52 13.41 0.35
N GLU A 100 -1.58 12.62 0.56
CA GLU A 100 -2.58 12.83 1.61
C GLU A 100 -2.06 12.56 3.03
N HIS A 101 -1.03 11.73 3.18
CA HIS A 101 -0.57 11.27 4.49
C HIS A 101 0.88 11.64 4.83
N GLN A 102 1.66 12.20 3.89
CA GLN A 102 3.08 12.49 4.05
C GLN A 102 3.38 13.34 5.30
N ASP A 103 2.56 14.34 5.60
CA ASP A 103 2.83 15.26 6.71
C ASP A 103 2.62 14.58 8.06
N MET A 104 1.60 13.73 8.16
CA MET A 104 1.39 12.89 9.34
C MET A 104 2.53 11.88 9.48
N LEU A 105 2.95 11.24 8.39
CA LEU A 105 4.05 10.27 8.39
C LEU A 105 5.39 10.88 8.83
N ARG A 106 5.70 12.11 8.40
CA ARG A 106 6.90 12.85 8.83
C ARG A 106 6.89 13.19 10.32
N GLN A 107 5.72 13.27 10.94
CA GLN A 107 5.55 13.57 12.37
C GLN A 107 5.60 12.32 13.25
N LEU A 108 5.66 11.11 12.68
CA LEU A 108 5.73 9.88 13.46
C LEU A 108 7.03 9.82 14.26
N ARG A 109 6.90 9.79 15.59
CA ARG A 109 8.04 9.56 16.49
C ARG A 109 8.31 8.06 16.60
N TYR A 110 9.59 7.68 16.42
CA TYR A 110 10.07 6.30 16.49
C TYR A 110 9.26 5.33 15.60
N PRO A 111 9.24 5.56 14.27
CA PRO A 111 8.44 4.76 13.35
C PRO A 111 8.84 3.29 13.40
N LYS A 112 7.84 2.40 13.45
CA LYS A 112 8.01 0.94 13.43
C LYS A 112 7.12 0.35 12.33
N MET A 113 7.66 -0.64 11.62
CA MET A 113 6.85 -1.49 10.76
C MET A 113 6.35 -2.67 11.58
N LEU A 114 5.06 -2.70 11.84
CA LEU A 114 4.37 -3.79 12.52
C LEU A 114 3.64 -4.64 11.49
N THR A 115 4.08 -5.90 11.34
CA THR A 115 3.41 -6.90 10.52
C THR A 115 2.71 -7.92 11.42
N LEU A 116 1.38 -8.00 11.33
CA LEU A 116 0.59 -9.02 12.03
C LEU A 116 0.12 -10.07 11.03
N THR A 117 0.39 -11.33 11.33
CA THR A 117 0.08 -12.45 10.46
C THR A 117 -1.11 -13.24 11.00
N PHE A 118 -2.01 -13.63 10.11
CA PHE A 118 -3.06 -14.61 10.36
C PHE A 118 -2.65 -15.97 9.79
N LEU A 119 -3.22 -17.06 10.32
CA LEU A 119 -3.07 -18.37 9.68
C LEU A 119 -3.67 -18.37 8.28
N SER A 120 -3.04 -19.13 7.39
CA SER A 120 -3.52 -19.35 6.04
C SER A 120 -4.89 -20.03 6.04
N VAL A 121 -5.77 -19.61 5.13
CA VAL A 121 -7.12 -20.19 4.97
C VAL A 121 -7.39 -20.58 3.52
N ALA A 122 -8.11 -21.68 3.30
CA ALA A 122 -8.47 -22.12 1.95
C ALA A 122 -9.41 -21.12 1.24
N HIS A 123 -10.31 -20.49 2.01
CA HIS A 123 -11.27 -19.52 1.50
C HIS A 123 -11.19 -18.22 2.30
N LEU A 124 -11.10 -17.11 1.57
CA LEU A 124 -11.11 -15.76 2.12
C LEU A 124 -12.39 -15.06 1.68
N ASP A 125 -13.21 -14.64 2.64
CA ASP A 125 -14.45 -13.93 2.37
C ASP A 125 -14.53 -12.58 3.11
N LYS A 126 -15.61 -11.84 2.84
CA LYS A 126 -15.85 -10.54 3.46
C LYS A 126 -16.00 -10.64 4.99
N ALA A 127 -16.57 -11.74 5.49
CA ALA A 127 -16.78 -11.95 6.92
C ALA A 127 -15.44 -12.13 7.64
N TYR A 128 -14.51 -12.88 7.05
CA TYR A 128 -13.16 -13.10 7.54
C TYR A 128 -12.37 -11.78 7.59
N ILE A 129 -12.44 -10.96 6.54
CA ILE A 129 -11.79 -9.62 6.55
C ILE A 129 -12.41 -8.69 7.60
N LYS A 130 -13.71 -8.76 7.84
CA LYS A 130 -14.38 -8.00 8.91
C LYS A 130 -13.92 -8.48 10.29
N TRP A 131 -13.83 -9.79 10.49
CA TRP A 131 -13.30 -10.40 11.71
C TRP A 131 -11.84 -10.00 11.96
N ALA A 132 -10.97 -10.11 10.96
CA ALA A 132 -9.56 -9.73 11.04
C ALA A 132 -9.38 -8.25 11.44
N ARG A 133 -10.19 -7.35 10.87
CA ARG A 133 -10.23 -5.94 11.27
C ARG A 133 -10.70 -5.75 12.71
N ALA A 134 -11.66 -6.56 13.17
CA ALA A 134 -12.10 -6.52 14.56
C ALA A 134 -11.00 -7.01 15.52
N CYS A 135 -10.24 -8.05 15.17
CA CYS A 135 -9.07 -8.51 15.92
C CYS A 135 -8.03 -7.39 16.06
N PHE A 136 -7.66 -6.73 14.97
CA PHE A 136 -6.74 -5.59 15.05
C PHE A 136 -7.30 -4.43 15.88
N SER A 137 -8.60 -4.16 15.79
CA SER A 137 -9.26 -3.15 16.60
C SER A 137 -9.27 -3.48 18.09
N LYS A 138 -9.25 -4.77 18.47
CA LYS A 138 -9.06 -5.22 19.86
C LYS A 138 -7.61 -5.03 20.29
N LEU A 139 -6.65 -5.43 19.45
CA LEU A 139 -5.22 -5.31 19.76
C LEU A 139 -4.82 -3.86 20.06
N ARG A 140 -5.27 -2.91 19.22
CA ARG A 140 -5.02 -1.47 19.42
C ARG A 140 -5.56 -0.90 20.74
N ARG A 141 -6.44 -1.62 21.43
CA ARG A 141 -6.99 -1.25 22.75
C ARG A 141 -6.32 -1.98 23.92
N ARG A 142 -5.34 -2.86 23.66
CA ARG A 142 -4.58 -3.57 24.69
C ARG A 142 -3.45 -2.71 25.25
N LYS A 143 -3.01 -3.01 26.47
CA LYS A 143 -1.93 -2.30 27.15
C LYS A 143 -0.62 -2.34 26.39
N VAL A 144 -0.30 -3.44 25.70
CA VAL A 144 0.89 -3.57 24.84
C VAL A 144 0.94 -2.51 23.72
N MET A 145 -0.20 -1.96 23.32
CA MET A 145 -0.31 -0.88 22.32
C MET A 145 -0.48 0.51 22.94
N ALA A 146 -0.43 0.67 24.26
CA ALA A 146 -0.69 1.95 24.93
C ALA A 146 0.34 3.04 24.57
N GLY A 147 1.55 2.65 24.18
CA GLY A 147 2.60 3.56 23.71
C GLY A 147 2.46 4.00 22.25
N CYS A 148 1.44 3.50 21.53
CA CYS A 148 1.23 3.80 20.12
C CYS A 148 0.41 5.09 19.94
N TRP A 149 0.99 6.10 19.30
CA TRP A 149 0.33 7.41 19.10
C TRP A 149 -0.50 7.49 17.83
N GLY A 150 -0.27 6.60 16.87
CA GLY A 150 -0.97 6.60 15.60
C GLY A 150 -0.17 5.93 14.49
N GLY A 151 -0.74 5.92 13.30
CA GLY A 151 -0.13 5.31 12.13
C GLY A 151 -1.13 5.00 11.03
N ILE A 152 -0.64 4.39 9.96
CA ILE A 152 -1.44 3.85 8.86
C ILE A 152 -1.29 2.34 8.82
N TYR A 153 -2.31 1.65 8.31
CA TYR A 153 -2.24 0.22 8.09
C TYR A 153 -3.00 -0.20 6.83
N SER A 154 -2.57 -1.31 6.25
CA SER A 154 -3.22 -1.96 5.11
C SER A 154 -3.33 -3.47 5.36
N PHE A 155 -4.28 -4.10 4.67
CA PHE A 155 -4.31 -5.55 4.55
C PHE A 155 -3.51 -5.96 3.32
N GLU A 156 -2.60 -6.90 3.49
CA GLU A 156 -1.95 -7.61 2.40
C GLU A 156 -2.53 -9.02 2.34
N VAL A 157 -2.94 -9.43 1.15
CA VAL A 157 -3.47 -10.76 0.89
C VAL A 157 -2.63 -11.39 -0.20
N THR A 158 -2.01 -12.52 0.11
CA THR A 158 -1.28 -13.34 -0.87
C THR A 158 -1.90 -14.72 -0.97
N TYR A 159 -1.69 -15.40 -2.09
CA TYR A 159 -2.17 -16.76 -2.32
C TYR A 159 -0.99 -17.65 -2.69
N THR A 160 -0.88 -18.78 -2.00
CA THR A 160 0.10 -19.83 -2.31
C THR A 160 -0.65 -21.11 -2.67
N GLN A 161 -0.36 -21.66 -3.84
CA GLN A 161 -0.95 -22.93 -4.28
C GLN A 161 -0.63 -24.05 -3.27
N GLY A 162 -1.64 -24.81 -2.86
CA GLY A 162 -1.52 -25.89 -1.87
C GLY A 162 -1.58 -25.44 -0.40
N VAL A 163 -1.43 -24.14 -0.11
CA VAL A 163 -1.54 -23.60 1.27
C VAL A 163 -2.78 -22.73 1.45
N GLY A 164 -3.16 -21.95 0.44
CA GLY A 164 -4.32 -21.06 0.46
C GLY A 164 -3.94 -19.59 0.58
N TRP A 165 -4.85 -18.81 1.15
CA TRP A 165 -4.76 -17.36 1.31
C TRP A 165 -4.05 -16.99 2.61
N HIS A 166 -3.01 -16.16 2.52
CA HIS A 166 -2.30 -15.58 3.65
C HIS A 166 -2.77 -14.13 3.83
N LEU A 167 -3.32 -13.83 5.00
CA LEU A 167 -3.72 -12.48 5.37
C LEU A 167 -2.67 -11.89 6.32
N HIS A 168 -2.22 -10.68 5.99
CA HIS A 168 -1.34 -9.89 6.84
C HIS A 168 -1.92 -8.49 7.05
N ILE A 169 -1.63 -7.89 8.19
CA ILE A 169 -1.79 -6.46 8.42
C ILE A 169 -0.40 -5.86 8.47
N HIS A 170 -0.11 -4.95 7.54
CA HIS A 170 1.09 -4.12 7.58
C HIS A 170 0.70 -2.76 8.15
N SER A 171 1.38 -2.35 9.22
CA SER A 171 1.14 -1.07 9.88
C SER A 171 2.44 -0.30 10.03
N LEU A 172 2.45 0.95 9.57
CA LEU A 172 3.50 1.91 9.90
C LEU A 172 2.99 2.76 11.07
N ILE A 173 3.58 2.55 12.25
CA ILE A 173 3.12 3.16 13.51
C ILE A 173 4.22 3.98 14.17
N GLY A 174 3.83 5.06 14.84
CA GLY A 174 4.68 5.76 15.80
C GLY A 174 4.43 5.23 17.20
N SER A 175 5.45 4.71 17.87
CA SER A 175 5.29 4.12 19.21
C SER A 175 6.58 4.16 20.02
N SER A 176 6.44 4.21 21.34
CA SER A 176 7.50 3.83 22.27
C SER A 176 7.90 2.36 22.08
N TYR A 177 8.80 1.85 22.93
CA TYR A 177 9.12 0.42 22.97
C TYR A 177 7.83 -0.43 23.05
N ILE A 178 7.78 -1.50 22.26
CA ILE A 178 6.73 -2.52 22.28
C ILE A 178 7.43 -3.83 22.57
N ASP A 179 7.05 -4.50 23.65
CA ASP A 179 7.55 -5.84 23.95
C ASP A 179 6.98 -6.83 22.92
N GLN A 180 7.87 -7.43 22.13
CA GLN A 180 7.49 -8.36 21.06
C GLN A 180 6.84 -9.63 21.64
N GLY A 181 7.33 -10.14 22.77
CA GLY A 181 6.76 -11.35 23.39
C GLY A 181 5.35 -11.10 23.91
N GLU A 182 5.11 -9.97 24.56
CA GLU A 182 3.79 -9.55 25.02
C GLU A 182 2.84 -9.31 23.84
N LEU A 183 3.31 -8.64 22.79
CA LEU A 183 2.52 -8.40 21.59
C LEU A 183 2.10 -9.72 20.93
N SER A 184 3.01 -10.70 20.89
CA SER A 184 2.71 -12.05 20.40
C SER A 184 1.59 -12.71 21.16
N ARG A 185 1.67 -12.70 22.49
CA ARG A 185 0.71 -13.35 23.37
C ARG A 185 -0.66 -12.69 23.27
N GLU A 186 -0.70 -11.36 23.23
CA GLU A 186 -1.94 -10.61 23.05
C GLU A 186 -2.57 -10.86 21.67
N TRP A 187 -1.75 -10.94 20.62
CA TRP A 187 -2.24 -11.24 19.28
C TRP A 187 -2.82 -12.65 19.20
N GLU A 188 -2.08 -13.66 19.68
CA GLU A 188 -2.53 -15.05 19.76
C GLU A 188 -3.81 -15.18 20.58
N GLN A 189 -3.92 -14.48 21.72
CA GLN A 189 -5.14 -14.48 22.53
C GLN A 189 -6.35 -13.91 21.77
N ILE A 190 -6.14 -12.89 20.94
CA ILE A 190 -7.20 -12.23 20.17
C ILE A 190 -7.64 -13.07 18.97
N THR A 191 -6.69 -13.67 18.24
CA THR A 191 -6.98 -14.48 17.05
C THR A 191 -7.34 -15.92 17.38
N GLY A 192 -7.09 -16.37 18.61
CA GLY A 192 -6.95 -17.78 18.96
C GLY A 192 -5.57 -18.30 18.55
N ARG A 193 -5.20 -19.50 19.04
CA ARG A 193 -3.92 -20.25 18.88
C ARG A 193 -3.45 -20.50 17.42
N TRP A 194 -3.98 -19.75 16.48
CA TRP A 194 -3.84 -19.80 15.04
C TRP A 194 -2.87 -18.72 14.51
N SER A 195 -1.77 -18.40 15.22
CA SER A 195 -0.79 -17.41 14.75
C SER A 195 0.65 -17.92 14.87
N LEU A 196 1.45 -17.76 13.81
CA LEU A 196 2.89 -18.04 13.75
C LEU A 196 3.73 -16.79 14.15
N PRO A 197 5.01 -16.95 14.53
CA PRO A 197 5.86 -15.83 14.98
C PRO A 197 5.98 -14.73 13.92
N PHE A 198 5.97 -13.48 14.37
CA PHE A 198 6.04 -12.26 13.55
C PHE A 198 7.38 -11.54 13.73
N THR A 199 7.66 -10.62 12.80
CA THR A 199 8.87 -9.78 12.82
C THR A 199 8.47 -8.32 13.02
N ILE A 200 9.00 -7.68 14.07
CA ILE A 200 9.05 -6.21 14.15
C ILE A 200 10.35 -5.81 13.47
N SER A 201 10.26 -5.11 12.34
CA SER A 201 11.44 -4.47 11.76
C SER A 201 11.43 -3.00 12.16
N THR A 202 12.43 -2.60 12.94
CA THR A 202 12.80 -1.19 13.08
C THR A 202 13.56 -0.77 11.83
N PRO A 203 13.16 0.29 11.11
CA PRO A 203 14.06 0.90 10.13
C PRO A 203 15.30 1.40 10.88
N LEU A 204 16.48 0.95 10.45
CA LEU A 204 17.76 1.40 10.98
C LEU A 204 17.83 2.95 10.86
N PRO A 205 18.22 3.68 11.91
CA PRO A 205 18.60 5.08 11.75
C PRO A 205 19.80 5.14 10.78
N GLY A 206 19.70 6.00 9.77
CA GLY A 206 20.69 6.09 8.70
C GLY A 206 22.06 6.54 9.20
N ASP A 207 23.10 5.95 8.62
CA ASP A 207 24.45 6.51 8.66
C ASP A 207 24.45 7.84 7.90
N GLY A 208 24.53 8.93 8.66
CA GLY A 208 25.12 10.21 8.28
C GLY A 208 26.07 10.63 9.40
N PRO A 209 27.05 11.51 9.17
CA PRO A 209 27.05 12.60 8.19
C PRO A 209 27.54 12.26 6.78
#